data_AF-A0A960G0I8-F1
#
_entry.id   AF-A0A960G0I8-F1
#
_cell.length_a   1.000
_cell.length_b   1.000
_cell.length_c   1.000
_cell.angle_alpha   90.00
_cell.angle_beta   90.00
_cell.angle_gamma   90.00
#
_symmetry.space_group_name_H-M   'P 1'
#
loop_
_entity.id
_entity.type
_entity.pdbx_description
1 polymer ?
#
loop_
_entity_poly.entity_id
_entity_poly.type
_entity_poly.pdbx_seq_one_letter_code
_entity_poly.pdbx_strand_id
1 'polypeptide(L)'
;MSRRNRRREEQARPLSAGYASRRREGDFIVQSIPGSQASKQYICPGCNQRIAIGVPHVVVWPQHRGVDERRHWHNPCWARSGHSM
;
A
#
# COMPACT_ATOMS: atom_id res chain seq x y z
N MET A 1 -22.06 -41.47 -13.38
CA MET A 1 -22.12 -40.07 -13.88
C MET A 1 -22.19 -39.12 -12.69
N SER A 2 -21.71 -37.88 -12.88
CA SER A 2 -21.78 -36.72 -11.97
C SER A 2 -20.70 -36.57 -10.89
N ARG A 3 -19.53 -36.17 -11.41
CA ARG A 3 -18.61 -35.11 -10.93
C ARG A 3 -18.48 -34.91 -9.42
N ARG A 4 -17.38 -35.44 -8.88
CA ARG A 4 -16.67 -35.01 -7.67
C ARG A 4 -16.78 -33.49 -7.50
N ASN A 5 -17.59 -33.06 -6.55
CA ASN A 5 -17.69 -31.66 -6.17
C ASN A 5 -16.41 -31.29 -5.40
N ARG A 6 -15.37 -30.99 -6.15
CA ARG A 6 -14.09 -30.46 -5.68
C ARG A 6 -14.43 -29.13 -5.02
N ARG A 7 -14.69 -29.15 -3.71
CA ARG A 7 -14.77 -28.00 -2.81
C ARG A 7 -13.39 -27.33 -2.75
N ARG A 8 -12.96 -26.80 -3.89
CA ARG A 8 -11.94 -25.76 -4.02
C ARG A 8 -12.65 -24.50 -3.51
N GLU A 9 -11.90 -23.58 -2.91
CA GLU A 9 -12.34 -22.20 -2.58
C GLU A 9 -12.77 -21.91 -1.13
N GLU A 10 -12.34 -22.70 -0.14
CA GLU A 10 -12.14 -22.19 1.23
C GLU A 10 -10.70 -21.68 1.42
N GLN A 11 -10.16 -20.95 0.42
CA GLN A 11 -9.03 -20.06 0.69
C GLN A 11 -9.61 -18.90 1.48
N ALA A 12 -9.55 -19.03 2.81
CA ALA A 12 -9.89 -18.01 3.79
C ALA A 12 -9.60 -16.63 3.20
N ARG A 13 -10.66 -15.88 2.84
CA ARG A 13 -10.51 -14.47 2.48
C ARG A 13 -9.93 -13.84 3.74
N PRO A 14 -8.65 -13.44 3.77
CA PRO A 14 -8.14 -12.83 4.97
C PRO A 14 -9.00 -11.57 5.21
N LEU A 15 -9.51 -11.42 6.42
CA LEU A 15 -10.32 -10.28 6.87
C LEU A 15 -9.51 -8.96 6.91
N SER A 16 -8.48 -8.85 6.06
CA SER A 16 -7.59 -7.71 5.90
C SER A 16 -7.83 -6.93 4.61
N ALA A 17 -8.83 -7.32 3.79
CA ALA A 17 -9.20 -6.60 2.57
C ALA A 17 -9.63 -5.13 2.78
N GLY A 18 -9.79 -4.69 4.04
CA GLY A 18 -10.08 -3.29 4.39
C GLY A 18 -8.90 -2.47 4.90
N TYR A 19 -7.78 -3.09 5.32
CA TYR A 19 -6.63 -2.36 5.83
C TYR A 19 -5.43 -2.64 4.93
N ALA A 20 -5.17 -1.69 4.04
CA ALA A 20 -3.89 -1.55 3.35
C ALA A 20 -2.74 -1.98 4.28
N SER A 21 -1.96 -2.98 3.87
CA SER A 21 -0.95 -3.63 4.70
C SER A 21 0.03 -2.58 5.22
N ARG A 22 0.17 -2.48 6.55
CA ARG A 22 1.08 -1.56 7.22
C ARG A 22 2.32 -2.31 7.69
N ARG A 23 3.49 -1.77 7.37
CA ARG A 23 4.80 -2.21 7.86
C ARG A 23 5.48 -1.06 8.59
N ARG A 24 6.33 -1.38 9.55
CA ARG A 24 7.22 -0.43 10.20
C ARG A 24 8.61 -0.58 9.60
N GLU A 25 9.22 0.53 9.19
CA GLU A 25 10.60 0.59 8.69
C GLU A 25 11.31 1.72 9.45
N GLY A 26 12.14 1.33 10.43
CA GLY A 26 12.70 2.26 11.41
C GLY A 26 11.61 3.04 12.15
N ASP A 27 11.76 4.36 12.18
CA ASP A 27 10.82 5.32 12.77
C ASP A 27 9.60 5.64 11.89
N PHE A 28 9.48 5.01 10.71
CA PHE A 28 8.41 5.27 9.76
C PHE A 28 7.39 4.13 9.72
N ILE A 29 6.13 4.49 9.52
CA ILE A 29 5.07 3.54 9.15
C ILE A 29 4.87 3.68 7.64
N VAL A 30 4.96 2.55 6.95
CA VAL A 30 4.73 2.42 5.52
C VAL A 30 3.43 1.64 5.31
N GLN A 31 2.52 2.19 4.52
CA GLN A 31 1.25 1.55 4.19
C GLN A 31 1.09 1.39 2.68
N SER A 32 0.89 0.16 2.21
CA SER A 32 0.66 -0.12 0.78
C SER A 32 -0.79 0.12 0.39
N ILE A 33 -1.03 1.07 -0.51
CA ILE A 33 -2.35 1.40 -1.04
C ILE A 33 -2.56 0.69 -2.38
N PRO A 34 -3.55 -0.22 -2.47
CA PRO A 34 -3.90 -0.84 -3.75
C PRO A 34 -4.56 0.19 -4.67
N GLY A 35 -4.44 0.00 -5.98
CA GLY A 35 -5.01 0.91 -6.99
C GLY A 35 -6.51 1.15 -6.81
N SER A 36 -7.27 0.13 -6.39
CA SER A 36 -8.71 0.24 -6.10
C SER A 36 -9.05 1.23 -4.97
N GLN A 37 -8.11 1.53 -4.07
CA GLN A 37 -8.27 2.52 -3.00
C GLN A 37 -7.58 3.87 -3.32
N ALA A 38 -6.87 3.96 -4.45
CA ALA A 38 -6.22 5.19 -4.89
C ALA A 38 -7.22 6.11 -5.61
N SER A 39 -8.17 6.67 -4.86
CA SER A 39 -9.25 7.52 -5.38
C SER A 39 -8.88 8.98 -5.60
N LYS A 40 -7.68 9.39 -5.18
CA LYS A 40 -7.18 10.78 -5.28
C LYS A 40 -5.78 10.80 -5.88
N GLN A 41 -5.46 11.89 -6.59
CA GLN A 41 -4.11 12.14 -7.10
C GLN A 41 -3.25 12.81 -6.03
N TYR A 42 -1.98 12.43 -5.97
CA TYR A 42 -1.00 13.00 -5.04
C TYR A 42 0.33 13.29 -5.77
N ILE A 43 1.17 14.14 -5.20
CA ILE A 43 2.53 14.40 -5.72
C ILE A 43 3.53 13.54 -4.96
N CYS A 44 4.32 12.76 -5.70
CA CYS A 44 5.39 11.96 -5.13
C CYS A 44 6.62 12.83 -4.81
N PRO A 45 7.10 12.87 -3.56
CA PRO A 45 8.28 13.66 -3.19
C PRO A 45 9.58 13.22 -3.88
N GLY A 46 9.71 11.93 -4.21
CA GLY A 46 10.95 11.38 -4.79
C GLY A 46 11.17 11.70 -6.27
N CYS A 47 10.11 11.95 -7.04
CA CYS A 47 10.21 12.26 -8.47
C CYS A 47 9.44 13.52 -8.89
N ASN A 48 8.73 14.16 -7.96
CA ASN A 48 7.85 15.30 -8.17
C ASN A 48 6.75 15.08 -9.24
N GLN A 49 6.43 13.82 -9.56
CA GLN A 49 5.38 13.46 -10.50
C GLN A 49 4.08 13.09 -9.76
N ARG A 50 2.97 13.17 -10.50
CA ARG A 50 1.65 12.77 -9.99
C ARG A 50 1.55 11.26 -9.87
N ILE A 51 1.01 10.79 -8.75
CA ILE A 51 0.45 9.47 -8.58
C ILE A 51 -1.00 9.58 -9.04
N ALA A 52 -1.31 8.98 -10.20
CA ALA A 52 -2.66 9.05 -10.75
C ALA A 52 -3.65 8.20 -9.94
N ILE A 53 -4.94 8.48 -10.11
CA ILE A 53 -6.02 7.65 -9.56
C ILE A 53 -5.88 6.23 -10.12
N GLY A 54 -6.09 5.22 -9.29
CA GLY A 54 -5.94 3.82 -9.69
C GLY A 54 -4.51 3.29 -9.62
N VAL A 55 -3.50 4.13 -9.39
CA VAL A 55 -2.09 3.70 -9.31
C VAL A 55 -1.77 3.16 -7.92
N PRO A 56 -1.33 1.89 -7.81
CA PRO A 56 -0.84 1.35 -6.54
C PRO A 56 0.41 2.11 -6.07
N HIS A 57 0.40 2.52 -4.80
CA HIS A 57 1.46 3.36 -4.23
C HIS A 57 1.59 3.12 -2.73
N VAL A 58 2.56 3.75 -2.06
CA VAL A 58 2.72 3.66 -0.61
C VAL A 58 2.52 5.00 0.06
N VAL A 59 2.04 4.97 1.29
CA VAL A 59 1.88 6.14 2.15
C VAL A 59 2.79 5.97 3.34
N VAL A 60 3.58 6.98 3.63
CA VAL A 60 4.61 6.95 4.67
C VAL A 60 4.45 8.12 5.61
N TRP A 61 4.56 7.88 6.92
CA TRP A 61 4.56 8.92 7.94
C TRP A 61 5.41 8.51 9.16
N PRO A 62 5.93 9.47 9.94
CA PRO A 62 6.68 9.17 11.16
C PRO A 62 5.77 8.56 12.24
N GLN A 63 6.26 7.57 12.99
CA GLN A 63 5.50 6.97 14.10
C GLN A 63 5.09 7.98 15.16
N HIS A 64 5.99 8.92 15.47
CA HIS A 64 5.86 9.86 16.58
C HIS A 64 5.04 11.12 16.23
N ARG A 65 4.89 11.47 14.94
CA ARG A 65 4.10 12.63 14.49
C ARG A 65 2.69 12.29 14.03
N GLY A 66 2.36 10.99 14.03
CA GLY A 66 1.03 10.54 13.65
C GLY A 66 0.77 10.67 12.15
N VAL A 67 -0.49 10.43 11.79
CA VAL A 67 -0.97 10.28 10.41
C VAL A 67 -1.19 11.58 9.65
N ASP A 68 -0.96 12.73 10.28
CA ASP A 68 -1.15 14.04 9.64
C ASP A 68 -0.05 14.33 8.61
N GLU A 69 1.17 13.83 8.82
CA GLU A 69 2.31 14.02 7.93
C GLU A 69 2.45 12.90 6.88
N ARG A 70 1.32 12.35 6.41
CA ARG A 70 1.30 11.30 5.37
C ARG A 70 1.85 11.82 4.04
N ARG A 71 2.92 11.18 3.57
CA ARG A 71 3.52 11.41 2.26
C ARG A 71 3.23 10.24 1.34
N HIS A 72 2.78 10.53 0.13
CA HIS A 72 2.44 9.53 -0.88
C HIS A 72 3.62 9.35 -1.84
N TRP A 73 4.05 8.10 -2.04
CA TRP A 73 5.19 7.76 -2.89
C TRP A 73 4.79 6.67 -3.88
N HIS A 74 5.27 6.75 -5.12
CA HIS A 74 5.25 5.57 -6.00
C HIS A 74 6.07 4.45 -5.34
N ASN A 75 5.63 3.19 -5.50
CA ASN A 75 6.38 2.02 -5.04
C ASN A 75 7.89 2.06 -5.40
N PRO A 76 8.29 2.30 -6.68
CA PRO A 76 9.71 2.38 -7.03
C PRO A 76 10.43 3.60 -6.45
N CYS A 77 9.73 4.74 -6.29
CA CYS A 77 10.32 5.93 -5.67
C CYS A 77 10.63 5.70 -4.20
N TRP A 78 9.73 5.01 -3.48
CA TRP A 78 9.95 4.63 -2.09
C TRP A 78 11.14 3.68 -1.95
N ALA A 79 11.19 2.61 -2.75
CA ALA A 79 12.31 1.66 -2.71
C ALA A 79 13.68 2.31 -2.95
N ARG A 80 13.73 3.39 -3.73
CA ARG A 80 14.94 4.16 -4.04
C ARG A 80 15.28 5.26 -3.03
N SER A 81 14.35 5.64 -2.16
CA SER A 81 14.49 6.82 -1.30
C SER A 81 15.43 6.64 -0.11
N GLY A 82 16.10 5.49 0.01
CA GLY A 82 17.15 5.28 1.02
C GLY A 82 16.64 4.83 2.39
N HIS A 83 15.39 4.35 2.48
CA HIS A 83 14.88 3.64 3.66
C HIS A 83 15.24 2.15 3.66
N SER A 84 15.94 1.69 2.62
CA SER A 84 16.56 0.37 2.57
C SER A 84 17.89 0.41 3.31
N MET A 85 17.87 0.00 4.59
CA MET A 85 18.95 -0.75 5.25
C MET A 85 18.38 -1.45 6.48
#